data_AF-A0A5C7LM83-F1
#
_entry.id   AF-A0A5C7LM83-F1
#
_cell.length_a   1.000
_cell.length_b   1.000
_cell.length_c   1.000
_cell.angle_alpha   90.00
_cell.angle_beta   90.00
_cell.angle_gamma   90.00
#
_symmetry.space_group_name_H-M   'P 1'
#
loop_
_entity.id
_entity.type
_entity.pdbx_description
1 polymer ?
#
loop_
_entity_poly.entity_id
_entity_poly.type
_entity_poly.pdbx_seq_one_letter_code
_entity_poly.pdbx_strand_id
1 'polypeptide(L)'
;MAGAINMAGNAMLNLPAPTATTEPVRKTELDALSTQTEKEFNDTAGALSTSGSASAFTVTSTQTITSLADGIRISARMHATNAKDATLNLNSIGAKPIAFAVGQGIPQGMLQAGMPYDFVYDLPNTTWLVVGGYRGSSRFTAGDFKWSAVEADHGDWLLCDARALSRTTDAVLFAAIGTKFGVGDGSTTFNIPQQSNRALVGRDLNGTGAVVTNITTTNTQQTATLASITGIAIGMYVLASGIPAGTYITDINTTTSVITMSAAATATATVSGRFAVMTDPAVTGATGGSITHVQLLKEIASHYHNVYLNDPGHAHTFTYNGADT
;
A
#
# COMPACT_ATOMS: atom_id res chain seq x y z
N MET A 1 -64.48 52.85 -43.65
CA MET A 1 -63.69 53.97 -43.11
C MET A 1 -64.61 55.16 -42.94
N ALA A 2 -64.91 55.51 -41.69
CA ALA A 2 -65.46 56.80 -41.30
C ALA A 2 -64.96 57.03 -39.86
N GLY A 3 -63.80 57.67 -39.76
CA GLY A 3 -63.16 57.98 -38.49
C GLY A 3 -63.54 59.38 -38.05
N ALA A 4 -63.94 59.52 -36.78
CA ALA A 4 -63.87 60.78 -36.07
C ALA A 4 -63.03 60.54 -34.81
N ILE A 5 -61.76 60.92 -34.86
CA ILE A 5 -60.92 61.05 -33.66
C ILE A 5 -61.25 62.42 -33.09
N ASN A 6 -61.93 62.45 -31.95
CA ASN A 6 -62.15 63.67 -31.19
C ASN A 6 -60.80 64.12 -30.59
N MET A 7 -60.20 65.17 -31.17
CA MET A 7 -58.94 65.76 -30.71
C MET A 7 -59.18 66.91 -29.69
N ALA A 8 -60.16 66.77 -28.82
CA ALA A 8 -60.35 67.69 -27.68
C ALA A 8 -59.96 66.98 -26.37
N GLY A 9 -58.69 67.17 -25.99
CA GLY A 9 -58.15 66.73 -24.70
C GLY A 9 -57.13 65.60 -24.86
N ASN A 10 -55.92 65.80 -24.31
CA ASN A 10 -54.86 64.79 -24.22
C ASN A 10 -55.37 63.52 -23.52
N ALA A 11 -55.99 62.59 -24.24
CA ALA A 11 -56.14 61.23 -23.79
C ALA A 11 -54.80 60.54 -24.05
N MET A 12 -53.85 60.67 -23.12
CA MET A 12 -52.84 59.63 -22.99
C MET A 12 -53.62 58.32 -22.90
N LEU A 13 -53.34 57.38 -23.80
CA LEU A 13 -53.82 56.01 -23.66
C LEU A 13 -53.29 55.55 -22.30
N ASN A 14 -54.12 55.62 -21.26
CA ASN A 14 -53.79 55.17 -19.93
C ASN A 14 -53.78 53.64 -20.00
N LEU A 15 -52.70 53.11 -20.57
CA LEU A 15 -52.36 51.71 -20.41
C LEU A 15 -52.27 51.50 -18.90
N PRO A 16 -53.08 50.61 -18.30
CA PRO A 16 -52.96 50.34 -16.89
C PRO A 16 -51.50 50.04 -16.59
N ALA A 17 -50.94 50.66 -15.55
CA ALA A 17 -49.61 50.34 -15.08
C ALA A 17 -49.49 48.81 -14.98
N PRO A 18 -48.38 48.19 -15.42
CA PRO A 18 -48.25 46.75 -15.38
C PRO A 18 -48.61 46.29 -13.97
N THR A 19 -49.74 45.60 -13.83
CA THR A 19 -50.14 45.02 -12.56
C THR A 19 -49.05 44.02 -12.25
N ALA A 20 -48.20 44.33 -11.26
CA ALA A 20 -47.39 43.31 -10.60
C ALA A 20 -48.34 42.15 -10.37
N THR A 21 -48.03 40.97 -10.93
CA THR A 21 -48.97 39.86 -11.01
C THR A 21 -49.29 39.35 -9.61
N THR A 22 -50.26 39.98 -8.95
CA THR A 22 -50.87 39.54 -7.70
C THR A 22 -52.00 38.55 -7.99
N GLU A 23 -52.02 37.94 -9.17
CA GLU A 23 -52.89 36.79 -9.46
C GLU A 23 -52.53 35.69 -8.45
N PRO A 24 -53.39 35.40 -7.47
CA PRO A 24 -53.02 34.60 -6.28
C PRO A 24 -52.47 33.23 -6.66
N VAL A 25 -52.97 32.66 -7.75
CA VAL A 25 -52.57 31.36 -8.29
C VAL A 25 -51.12 31.39 -8.77
N ARG A 26 -50.73 32.39 -9.58
CA ARG A 26 -49.37 32.47 -10.16
C ARG A 26 -48.30 32.81 -9.13
N LYS A 27 -48.63 33.62 -8.12
CA LYS A 27 -47.69 33.93 -7.02
C LYS A 27 -47.43 32.70 -6.15
N THR A 28 -48.47 31.92 -5.85
CA THR A 28 -48.36 30.68 -5.07
C THR A 28 -47.50 29.64 -5.80
N GLU A 29 -47.68 29.49 -7.11
CA GLU A 29 -46.86 28.60 -7.94
C GLU A 29 -45.40 29.04 -8.00
N LEU A 30 -45.13 30.34 -8.14
CA LEU A 30 -43.77 30.89 -8.14
C LEU A 30 -43.07 30.70 -6.79
N ASP A 31 -43.78 30.90 -5.68
CA ASP A 31 -43.24 30.70 -4.33
C ASP A 31 -42.94 29.22 -4.05
N ALA A 32 -43.82 28.32 -4.51
CA ALA A 32 -43.60 26.88 -4.43
C ALA A 32 -42.36 26.45 -5.24
N LEU A 33 -42.20 26.99 -6.46
CA LEU A 33 -41.02 26.73 -7.29
C LEU A 33 -39.74 27.27 -6.65
N SER A 34 -39.75 28.51 -6.16
CA SER A 34 -38.60 29.11 -5.46
C SER A 34 -38.18 28.27 -4.26
N THR A 35 -39.15 27.82 -3.45
CA THR A 35 -38.90 26.97 -2.28
C THR A 35 -38.31 25.62 -2.67
N GLN A 36 -38.77 25.03 -3.79
CA GLN A 36 -38.25 23.77 -4.29
C GLN A 36 -36.82 23.92 -4.82
N THR A 37 -36.55 24.97 -5.58
CA THR A 37 -35.20 25.27 -6.09
C THR A 37 -34.20 25.53 -4.96
N GLU A 38 -34.59 26.20 -3.88
CA GLU A 38 -33.74 26.40 -2.70
C GLU A 38 -33.35 25.07 -2.04
N LYS A 39 -34.30 24.13 -1.93
CA LYS A 39 -34.03 22.79 -1.37
C LYS A 39 -33.09 21.98 -2.27
N GLU A 40 -33.32 21.99 -3.58
CA GLU A 40 -32.43 21.33 -4.55
C GLU A 40 -31.02 21.92 -4.54
N PHE A 41 -30.91 23.24 -4.43
CA PHE A 41 -29.63 23.92 -4.31
C PHE A 41 -28.91 23.55 -3.00
N ASN A 42 -29.61 23.55 -1.86
CA ASN A 42 -29.01 23.19 -0.57
C ASN A 42 -28.50 21.74 -0.55
N ASP A 43 -29.22 20.82 -1.19
CA ASP A 43 -28.82 19.41 -1.26
C ASP A 43 -27.61 19.16 -2.17
N THR A 44 -27.35 20.04 -3.15
CA THR A 44 -26.27 19.89 -4.14
C THR A 44 -25.10 20.86 -3.94
N ALA A 45 -25.27 21.92 -3.14
CA ALA A 45 -24.23 22.89 -2.82
C ALA A 45 -23.24 22.39 -1.74
N GLY A 46 -23.46 21.20 -1.18
CA GLY A 46 -22.58 20.64 -0.14
C GLY A 46 -22.88 21.13 1.28
N ALA A 47 -24.09 21.68 1.52
CA ALA A 47 -24.52 22.15 2.83
C ALA A 47 -24.91 21.00 3.79
N LEU A 48 -25.17 19.81 3.25
CA LEU A 48 -25.53 18.63 4.04
C LEU A 48 -24.30 18.08 4.78
N SER A 49 -24.53 17.43 5.92
CA SER A 49 -23.51 16.67 6.65
C SER A 49 -24.01 15.27 6.95
N THR A 50 -23.13 14.27 6.88
CA THR A 50 -23.49 12.91 7.23
C THR A 50 -23.54 12.71 8.74
N SER A 51 -24.24 11.68 9.21
CA SER A 51 -24.18 11.19 10.60
C SER A 51 -24.12 9.66 10.62
N GLY A 52 -24.18 9.03 11.79
CA GLY A 52 -24.11 7.58 11.94
C GLY A 52 -22.72 7.06 12.30
N SER A 53 -22.18 6.13 11.52
CA SER A 53 -20.86 5.53 11.75
C SER A 53 -20.02 5.49 10.48
N ALA A 54 -18.73 5.13 10.61
CA ALA A 54 -17.81 4.98 9.48
C ALA A 54 -18.24 3.89 8.45
N SER A 55 -19.09 2.93 8.83
CA SER A 55 -19.59 1.87 7.94
C SER A 55 -21.05 2.10 7.48
N ALA A 56 -21.80 2.96 8.16
CA ALA A 56 -23.20 3.24 7.87
C ALA A 56 -23.48 4.74 8.03
N PHE A 57 -23.33 5.47 6.93
CA PHE A 57 -23.64 6.89 6.86
C PHE A 57 -25.13 7.12 6.70
N THR A 58 -25.63 8.18 7.32
CA THR A 58 -26.97 8.71 7.07
C THR A 58 -26.87 10.16 6.62
N VAL A 59 -27.75 10.58 5.71
CA VAL A 59 -27.90 11.96 5.27
C VAL A 59 -29.37 12.30 5.25
N THR A 60 -29.71 13.50 5.72
CA THR A 60 -31.05 14.06 5.61
C THR A 60 -31.03 15.16 4.57
N SER A 61 -31.79 14.97 3.50
CA SER A 61 -32.01 15.96 2.44
C SER A 61 -33.03 17.01 2.90
N THR A 62 -32.88 18.22 2.37
CA THR A 62 -33.84 19.33 2.57
C THR A 62 -35.10 19.18 1.72
N GLN A 63 -35.07 18.27 0.74
CA GLN A 63 -36.21 17.87 -0.09
C GLN A 63 -37.02 16.73 0.56
N THR A 64 -38.29 16.64 0.19
CA THR A 64 -39.16 15.52 0.57
C THR A 64 -38.97 14.36 -0.41
N ILE A 65 -37.84 13.67 -0.29
CA ILE A 65 -37.54 12.45 -1.04
C ILE A 65 -38.09 11.26 -0.24
N THR A 66 -38.98 10.47 -0.86
CA THR A 66 -39.62 9.29 -0.24
C THR A 66 -39.25 7.97 -0.93
N SER A 67 -38.64 8.03 -2.12
CA SER A 67 -38.09 6.88 -2.84
C SER A 67 -36.82 7.29 -3.60
N LEU A 68 -35.92 6.32 -3.81
CA LEU A 68 -34.68 6.56 -4.55
C LEU A 68 -34.92 6.36 -6.05
N ALA A 69 -35.00 7.46 -6.80
CA ALA A 69 -35.02 7.49 -8.25
C ALA A 69 -33.59 7.58 -8.81
N ASP A 70 -33.40 7.09 -10.04
CA ASP A 70 -32.12 7.17 -10.73
C ASP A 70 -31.66 8.62 -10.90
N GLY A 71 -30.36 8.87 -10.71
CA GLY A 71 -29.77 10.20 -10.89
C GLY A 71 -29.97 11.19 -9.73
N ILE A 72 -30.62 10.80 -8.62
CA ILE A 72 -30.66 11.64 -7.42
C ILE A 72 -29.23 11.99 -7.01
N ARG A 73 -28.93 13.29 -6.90
CA ARG A 73 -27.63 13.79 -6.47
C ARG A 73 -27.74 14.48 -5.13
N ILE A 74 -26.86 14.12 -4.21
CA ILE A 74 -26.68 14.80 -2.93
C ILE A 74 -25.20 15.09 -2.70
N SER A 75 -24.91 16.24 -2.13
CA SER A 75 -23.57 16.68 -1.78
C SER A 75 -23.51 16.84 -0.26
N ALA A 76 -22.68 16.02 0.38
CA ALA A 76 -22.61 15.97 1.84
C ALA A 76 -21.16 15.98 2.34
N ARG A 77 -20.94 16.68 3.45
CA ARG A 77 -19.69 16.64 4.21
C ARG A 77 -19.66 15.41 5.11
N MET A 78 -18.57 14.65 5.05
CA MET A 78 -18.42 13.46 5.87
C MET A 78 -18.13 13.82 7.33
N HIS A 79 -18.90 13.28 8.30
CA HIS A 79 -18.57 13.42 9.72
C HIS A 79 -17.43 12.49 10.18
N ALA A 80 -17.21 11.38 9.46
CA ALA A 80 -16.20 10.38 9.78
C ALA A 80 -15.58 9.81 8.50
N THR A 81 -14.33 9.35 8.61
CA THR A 81 -13.63 8.66 7.52
C THR A 81 -14.24 7.27 7.30
N ASN A 82 -14.53 6.87 6.07
CA ASN A 82 -15.24 5.63 5.80
C ASN A 82 -14.43 4.36 6.10
N ALA A 83 -15.13 3.34 6.60
CA ALA A 83 -14.68 1.95 6.58
C ALA A 83 -14.84 1.36 5.17
N LYS A 84 -14.25 0.18 4.96
CA LYS A 84 -14.44 -0.59 3.72
C LYS A 84 -15.92 -0.92 3.52
N ASP A 85 -16.40 -0.81 2.28
CA ASP A 85 -17.76 -1.19 1.86
C ASP A 85 -18.87 -0.45 2.64
N ALA A 86 -18.64 0.83 2.97
CA ALA A 86 -19.59 1.67 3.68
C ALA A 86 -20.91 1.87 2.89
N THR A 87 -21.99 2.12 3.63
CA THR A 87 -23.32 2.40 3.07
C THR A 87 -23.76 3.83 3.33
N LEU A 88 -24.71 4.33 2.53
CA LEU A 88 -25.38 5.61 2.72
C LEU A 88 -26.89 5.42 2.72
N ASN A 89 -27.55 5.96 3.75
CA ASN A 89 -29.00 5.99 3.87
C ASN A 89 -29.52 7.42 3.80
N LEU A 90 -30.25 7.73 2.73
CA LEU A 90 -30.90 9.03 2.54
C LEU A 90 -32.29 9.02 3.15
N ASN A 91 -32.60 9.97 4.03
CA ASN A 91 -33.92 10.17 4.64
C ASN A 91 -34.53 8.90 5.27
N SER A 92 -33.69 7.96 5.74
CA SER A 92 -34.12 6.67 6.27
C SER A 92 -34.92 5.78 5.29
N ILE A 93 -34.81 6.02 3.98
CA ILE A 93 -35.51 5.26 2.92
C ILE A 93 -34.90 3.86 2.73
N GLY A 94 -33.65 3.66 3.17
CA GLY A 94 -32.95 2.38 3.15
C GLY A 94 -31.47 2.58 2.84
N ALA A 95 -30.60 1.89 3.59
CA ALA A 95 -29.16 1.96 3.37
C ALA A 95 -28.78 1.28 2.04
N LYS A 96 -28.01 1.97 1.22
CA LYS A 96 -27.47 1.44 -0.05
C LYS A 96 -25.95 1.50 -0.04
N PRO A 97 -25.26 0.55 -0.71
CA PRO A 97 -23.80 0.58 -0.81
C PRO A 97 -23.29 1.88 -1.42
N ILE A 98 -22.08 2.29 -1.02
CA ILE A 98 -21.34 3.35 -1.68
C ILE A 98 -20.26 2.71 -2.55
N ALA A 99 -20.14 3.17 -3.79
CA ALA A 99 -19.22 2.64 -4.77
C ALA A 99 -18.45 3.77 -5.48
N PHE A 100 -17.20 3.49 -5.86
CA PHE A 100 -16.39 4.39 -6.67
C PHE A 100 -16.57 4.16 -8.17
N ALA A 101 -16.92 2.94 -8.55
CA ALA A 101 -17.32 2.55 -9.89
C ALA A 101 -18.36 1.43 -9.76
N VAL A 102 -19.16 1.22 -10.80
CA VAL A 102 -20.17 0.15 -10.82
C VAL A 102 -19.51 -1.20 -10.49
N GLY A 103 -20.05 -1.90 -9.48
CA GLY A 103 -19.54 -3.18 -9.01
C GLY A 103 -18.26 -3.13 -8.15
N GLN A 104 -17.73 -1.94 -7.85
CA GLN A 104 -16.54 -1.74 -7.00
C GLN A 104 -16.91 -0.93 -5.75
N GLY A 105 -17.01 -1.62 -4.62
CA GLY A 105 -17.26 -1.02 -3.31
C GLY A 105 -16.18 -0.03 -2.90
N ILE A 106 -16.51 0.85 -1.96
CA ILE A 106 -15.57 1.90 -1.55
C ILE A 106 -14.45 1.35 -0.64
N PRO A 107 -13.17 1.58 -0.98
CA PRO A 107 -12.06 1.23 -0.10
C PRO A 107 -12.11 2.01 1.22
N GLN A 108 -11.56 1.42 2.28
CA GLN A 108 -11.39 2.12 3.56
C GLN A 108 -10.56 3.39 3.36
N GLY A 109 -10.97 4.49 3.99
CA GLY A 109 -10.21 5.73 4.02
C GLY A 109 -10.40 6.66 2.82
N MET A 110 -11.22 6.27 1.85
CA MET A 110 -11.41 7.03 0.61
C MET A 110 -12.24 8.32 0.78
N LEU A 111 -13.31 8.26 1.59
CA LEU A 111 -14.11 9.40 2.01
C LEU A 111 -13.57 9.90 3.34
N GLN A 112 -12.90 11.05 3.34
CA GLN A 112 -12.25 11.59 4.54
C GLN A 112 -13.20 12.47 5.35
N ALA A 113 -13.13 12.35 6.68
CA ALA A 113 -13.86 13.21 7.61
C ALA A 113 -13.58 14.70 7.32
N GLY A 114 -14.62 15.52 7.39
CA GLY A 114 -14.56 16.96 7.14
C GLY A 114 -14.59 17.36 5.67
N MET A 115 -14.48 16.42 4.71
CA MET A 115 -14.47 16.75 3.27
C MET A 115 -15.85 16.56 2.61
N PRO A 116 -16.24 17.42 1.65
CA PRO A 116 -17.47 17.27 0.89
C PRO A 116 -17.30 16.26 -0.27
N TYR A 117 -18.34 15.48 -0.51
CA TYR A 117 -18.44 14.53 -1.63
C TYR A 117 -19.83 14.59 -2.26
N ASP A 118 -19.87 14.31 -3.56
CA ASP A 118 -21.09 14.21 -4.35
C ASP A 118 -21.43 12.74 -4.60
N PHE A 119 -22.62 12.35 -4.18
CA PHE A 119 -23.18 11.03 -4.39
C PHE A 119 -24.30 11.12 -5.42
N VAL A 120 -24.27 10.25 -6.42
CA VAL A 120 -25.35 10.07 -7.40
C VAL A 120 -25.91 8.66 -7.25
N TYR A 121 -27.22 8.54 -7.09
CA TYR A 121 -27.86 7.24 -7.01
C TYR A 121 -27.98 6.61 -8.40
N ASP A 122 -27.51 5.38 -8.53
CA ASP A 122 -27.62 4.52 -9.71
C ASP A 122 -28.64 3.42 -9.41
N LEU A 123 -29.84 3.56 -9.99
CA LEU A 123 -30.96 2.66 -9.74
C LEU A 123 -30.74 1.25 -10.33
N PRO A 124 -30.26 1.07 -11.58
CA PRO A 124 -29.92 -0.25 -12.12
C PRO A 124 -29.02 -1.09 -11.22
N ASN A 125 -28.03 -0.47 -10.57
CA ASN A 125 -27.08 -1.17 -9.69
C ASN A 125 -27.42 -1.02 -8.20
N THR A 126 -28.45 -0.26 -7.85
CA THR A 126 -28.92 0.02 -6.49
C THR A 126 -27.83 0.54 -5.55
N THR A 127 -26.98 1.45 -6.05
CA THR A 127 -25.76 1.93 -5.36
C THR A 127 -25.61 3.45 -5.43
N TRP A 128 -24.90 4.03 -4.47
CA TRP A 128 -24.46 5.43 -4.51
C TRP A 128 -23.08 5.52 -5.16
N LEU A 129 -22.99 6.20 -6.29
CA LEU A 129 -21.73 6.47 -6.99
C LEU A 129 -21.11 7.77 -6.49
N VAL A 130 -19.83 7.73 -6.12
CA VAL A 130 -19.06 8.94 -5.77
C VAL A 130 -18.53 9.60 -7.04
N VAL A 131 -19.18 10.67 -7.49
CA VAL A 131 -18.87 11.33 -8.77
C VAL A 131 -17.97 12.56 -8.63
N GLY A 132 -17.99 13.21 -7.47
CA GLY A 132 -17.24 14.42 -7.17
C GLY A 132 -16.79 14.46 -5.71
N GLY A 133 -15.67 15.13 -5.43
CA GLY A 133 -15.13 15.26 -4.06
C GLY A 133 -13.61 15.11 -3.98
N TYR A 134 -13.06 15.25 -2.77
CA TYR A 134 -11.63 15.14 -2.52
C TYR A 134 -11.12 13.72 -2.75
N ARG A 135 -10.26 13.51 -3.77
CA ARG A 135 -9.62 12.22 -4.04
C ARG A 135 -8.41 12.04 -3.13
N GLY A 136 -8.70 11.91 -1.84
CA GLY A 136 -7.77 12.08 -0.73
C GLY A 136 -6.96 10.87 -0.30
N SER A 137 -7.05 9.75 -1.02
CA SER A 137 -6.17 8.61 -0.77
C SER A 137 -5.25 8.46 -1.96
N SER A 138 -3.95 8.72 -1.79
CA SER A 138 -2.96 7.96 -2.54
C SER A 138 -3.34 6.49 -2.40
N ARG A 139 -3.27 5.70 -3.47
CA ARG A 139 -3.43 4.22 -3.40
C ARG A 139 -2.33 3.53 -2.57
N PHE A 140 -1.55 4.33 -1.85
CA PHE A 140 -0.35 4.00 -1.15
C PHE A 140 -0.47 4.56 0.25
N THR A 141 -0.04 3.77 1.22
CA THR A 141 0.05 4.15 2.63
C THR A 141 1.52 4.29 3.01
N ALA A 142 1.82 5.02 4.08
CA ALA A 142 3.17 5.07 4.62
C ALA A 142 3.70 3.64 4.88
N GLY A 143 4.90 3.34 4.36
CA GLY A 143 5.51 2.01 4.41
C GLY A 143 5.44 1.23 3.10
N ASP A 144 4.66 1.69 2.11
CA ASP A 144 4.68 1.10 0.76
C ASP A 144 5.95 1.48 -0.01
N PHE A 145 6.34 0.60 -0.94
CA PHE A 145 7.40 0.86 -1.91
C PHE A 145 6.81 1.18 -3.27
N LYS A 146 7.45 2.12 -3.99
CA LYS A 146 7.12 2.47 -5.37
C LYS A 146 8.39 2.60 -6.19
N TRP A 147 8.41 2.01 -7.37
CA TRP A 147 9.44 2.26 -8.37
C TRP A 147 9.24 3.64 -9.00
N SER A 148 10.29 4.45 -9.02
CA SER A 148 10.26 5.81 -9.56
C SER A 148 11.52 6.10 -10.35
N ALA A 149 11.39 6.88 -11.42
CA ALA A 149 12.52 7.45 -12.14
C ALA A 149 12.95 8.82 -11.58
N VAL A 150 12.26 9.32 -10.54
CA VAL A 150 12.61 10.57 -9.85
C VAL A 150 13.79 10.32 -8.90
N GLU A 151 14.82 11.15 -9.00
CA GLU A 151 16.11 10.98 -8.31
C GLU A 151 16.20 11.67 -6.93
N ALA A 152 15.08 12.18 -6.42
CA ALA A 152 14.98 12.87 -5.14
C ALA A 152 13.68 12.50 -4.41
N ASP A 153 13.61 12.83 -3.12
CA ASP A 153 12.36 12.83 -2.38
C ASP A 153 11.33 13.73 -3.09
N HIS A 154 10.09 13.27 -3.21
CA HIS A 154 9.05 13.99 -3.94
C HIS A 154 7.66 13.69 -3.41
N GLY A 155 6.90 14.74 -3.10
CA GLY A 155 5.59 14.61 -2.46
C GLY A 155 5.70 13.82 -1.15
N ASP A 156 4.85 12.81 -1.00
CA ASP A 156 4.84 11.92 0.17
C ASP A 156 5.83 10.73 0.05
N TRP A 157 6.76 10.77 -0.92
CA TRP A 157 7.72 9.70 -1.17
C TRP A 157 9.13 10.11 -0.79
N LEU A 158 9.80 9.20 -0.09
CA LEU A 158 11.19 9.33 0.33
C LEU A 158 12.04 8.30 -0.43
N LEU A 159 13.27 8.66 -0.79
CA LEU A 159 14.26 7.72 -1.28
C LEU A 159 14.60 6.69 -0.21
N CYS A 160 14.78 5.44 -0.61
CA CYS A 160 15.22 4.36 0.27
C CYS A 160 16.75 4.34 0.39
N ASP A 161 17.29 5.30 1.14
CA ASP A 161 18.72 5.62 1.26
C ASP A 161 19.33 5.31 2.65
N ALA A 162 18.63 4.53 3.48
CA ALA A 162 19.03 4.16 4.85
C ALA A 162 19.05 5.28 5.90
N ARG A 163 18.68 6.52 5.56
CA ARG A 163 18.82 7.64 6.52
C ARG A 163 17.92 7.48 7.74
N ALA A 164 18.31 8.15 8.81
CA ALA A 164 17.50 8.23 10.03
C ALA A 164 16.46 9.36 9.89
N LEU A 165 15.21 9.05 10.25
CA LEU A 165 14.08 9.98 10.29
C LEU A 165 13.54 10.12 11.71
N SER A 166 12.81 11.21 11.96
CA SER A 166 12.27 11.53 13.29
C SER A 166 11.01 10.73 13.58
N ARG A 167 10.94 10.06 14.74
CA ARG A 167 9.74 9.32 15.18
C ARG A 167 8.54 10.23 15.41
N THR A 168 8.76 11.52 15.67
CA THR A 168 7.67 12.50 15.92
C THR A 168 7.22 13.18 14.64
N THR A 169 8.15 13.58 13.78
CA THR A 169 7.83 14.21 12.49
C THR A 169 7.23 13.21 11.52
N ASP A 170 7.79 12.00 11.45
CA ASP A 170 7.38 10.94 10.53
C ASP A 170 6.58 9.84 11.26
N ALA A 171 5.71 10.24 12.19
CA ALA A 171 5.02 9.33 13.11
C ALA A 171 4.19 8.24 12.40
N VAL A 172 3.55 8.58 11.27
CA VAL A 172 2.75 7.61 10.48
C VAL A 172 3.65 6.55 9.85
N LEU A 173 4.81 6.94 9.32
CA LEU A 173 5.78 6.01 8.75
C LEU A 173 6.42 5.16 9.85
N PHE A 174 6.77 5.76 10.99
CA PHE A 174 7.29 5.03 12.14
C PHE A 174 6.29 4.00 12.66
N ALA A 175 5.00 4.33 12.73
CA ALA A 175 3.96 3.38 13.12
C ALA A 175 3.87 2.18 12.16
N ALA A 176 4.10 2.39 10.86
CA ALA A 176 4.04 1.34 9.86
C ALA A 176 5.29 0.43 9.88
N ILE A 177 6.49 1.01 9.81
CA ILE A 177 7.73 0.23 9.63
C ILE A 177 8.47 -0.04 10.93
N GLY A 178 8.31 0.82 11.94
CA GLY A 178 9.04 0.74 13.20
C GLY A 178 10.56 0.81 12.99
N THR A 179 11.29 -0.03 13.71
CA THR A 179 12.77 -0.09 13.65
C THR A 179 13.30 -1.24 12.79
N LYS A 180 12.46 -1.82 11.92
CA LYS A 180 12.81 -3.01 11.11
C LYS A 180 14.03 -2.78 10.21
N PHE A 181 14.28 -1.53 9.80
CA PHE A 181 15.41 -1.15 8.94
C PHE A 181 16.55 -0.46 9.71
N GLY A 182 16.48 -0.46 11.04
CA GLY A 182 17.46 0.17 11.92
C GLY A 182 16.78 0.98 13.02
N VAL A 183 17.40 0.97 14.20
CA VAL A 183 16.86 1.59 15.42
C VAL A 183 17.06 3.11 15.47
N GLY A 184 17.75 3.70 14.49
CA GLY A 184 18.21 5.09 14.55
C GLY A 184 19.21 5.28 15.70
N ASP A 185 19.02 6.36 16.43
CA ASP A 185 19.67 6.69 17.71
C ASP A 185 19.15 5.86 18.90
N GLY A 186 18.20 4.95 18.69
CA GLY A 186 17.57 4.14 19.73
C GLY A 186 16.46 4.85 20.51
N SER A 187 16.21 6.15 20.28
CA SER A 187 15.23 6.94 21.05
C SER A 187 14.31 7.78 20.18
N THR A 188 14.87 8.76 19.45
CA THR A 188 14.10 9.79 18.75
C THR A 188 13.99 9.55 17.25
N THR A 189 14.80 8.64 16.70
CA THR A 189 14.85 8.36 15.27
C THR A 189 14.68 6.88 14.95
N PHE A 190 14.43 6.59 13.67
CA PHE A 190 14.40 5.25 13.09
C PHE A 190 14.97 5.31 11.67
N ASN A 191 15.55 4.21 11.18
CA ASN A 191 16.06 4.17 9.81
C ASN A 191 14.97 3.73 8.84
N ILE A 192 15.02 4.32 7.64
CA ILE A 192 14.26 3.83 6.49
C ILE A 192 15.04 2.75 5.73
N PRO A 193 14.41 2.01 4.80
CA PRO A 193 15.08 0.98 4.02
C PRO A 193 16.26 1.51 3.21
N GLN A 194 17.29 0.67 3.02
CA GLN A 194 18.37 0.89 2.05
C GLN A 194 18.15 0.01 0.83
N GLN A 195 17.77 0.56 -0.32
CA GLN A 195 17.44 -0.24 -1.52
C GLN A 195 18.39 -0.02 -2.71
N SER A 196 19.41 0.83 -2.56
CA SER A 196 20.45 0.98 -3.58
C SER A 196 21.11 -0.37 -3.87
N ASN A 197 21.10 -0.77 -5.15
CA ASN A 197 21.67 -2.04 -5.66
C ASN A 197 21.10 -3.31 -4.99
N ARG A 198 19.86 -3.28 -4.52
CA ARG A 198 19.19 -4.46 -3.93
C ARG A 198 18.01 -4.92 -4.76
N ALA A 199 17.82 -6.23 -4.81
CA ALA A 199 16.59 -6.84 -5.27
C ALA A 199 15.64 -7.03 -4.08
N LEU A 200 14.36 -6.73 -4.30
CA LEU A 200 13.31 -7.01 -3.33
C LEU A 200 12.90 -8.48 -3.42
N VAL A 201 12.83 -9.15 -2.27
CA VAL A 201 12.31 -10.51 -2.14
C VAL A 201 11.14 -10.50 -1.17
N GLY A 202 10.08 -11.23 -1.51
CA GLY A 202 8.91 -11.36 -0.66
C GLY A 202 9.26 -12.03 0.67
N ARG A 203 8.63 -11.56 1.75
CA ARG A 203 8.75 -12.19 3.08
C ARG A 203 8.26 -13.63 3.02
N ASP A 204 9.04 -14.55 3.57
CA ASP A 204 8.66 -15.95 3.67
C ASP A 204 7.65 -16.14 4.80
N LEU A 205 6.39 -16.37 4.42
CA LEU A 205 5.30 -16.66 5.34
C LEU A 205 5.07 -18.16 5.56
N ASN A 206 5.56 -19.00 4.64
CA ASN A 206 5.24 -20.42 4.58
C ASN A 206 6.45 -21.33 4.88
N GLY A 207 7.62 -20.75 5.16
CA GLY A 207 8.84 -21.48 5.45
C GLY A 207 9.52 -22.05 4.21
N THR A 208 9.22 -21.56 3.01
CA THR A 208 9.78 -22.05 1.74
C THR A 208 11.06 -21.33 1.32
N GLY A 209 11.39 -20.23 2.00
CA GLY A 209 12.57 -19.39 1.73
C GLY A 209 13.82 -19.82 2.50
N ALA A 210 13.75 -20.91 3.26
CA ALA A 210 14.87 -21.46 4.02
C ALA A 210 14.89 -22.99 3.93
N VAL A 211 16.09 -23.56 3.98
CA VAL A 211 16.27 -24.99 4.26
C VAL A 211 16.11 -25.19 5.76
N VAL A 212 15.31 -26.16 6.16
CA VAL A 212 15.08 -26.50 7.57
C VAL A 212 15.67 -27.88 7.84
N THR A 213 16.60 -27.96 8.80
CA THR A 213 17.23 -29.21 9.21
C THR A 213 17.68 -29.11 10.67
N ASN A 214 17.82 -30.25 11.36
CA ASN A 214 18.33 -30.24 12.72
C ASN A 214 19.82 -29.93 12.71
N ILE A 215 20.23 -29.02 13.59
CA ILE A 215 21.62 -28.63 13.85
C ILE A 215 21.99 -29.05 15.27
N THR A 216 23.11 -29.75 15.40
CA THR A 216 23.72 -30.12 16.68
C THR A 216 24.95 -29.27 16.91
N THR A 217 24.92 -28.49 17.98
CA THR A 217 25.96 -27.53 18.37
C THR A 217 26.66 -27.97 19.64
N THR A 218 27.91 -27.54 19.79
CA THR A 218 28.67 -27.64 21.04
C THR A 218 29.06 -26.23 21.47
N ASN A 219 28.83 -25.89 22.74
CA ASN A 219 29.14 -24.58 23.27
C ASN A 219 30.59 -24.17 22.97
N THR A 220 30.80 -22.92 22.61
CA THR A 220 32.09 -22.29 22.23
C THR A 220 32.74 -22.82 20.96
N GLN A 221 32.10 -23.73 20.22
CA GLN A 221 32.62 -24.25 18.95
C GLN A 221 31.97 -23.56 17.75
N GLN A 222 32.77 -23.33 16.70
CA GLN A 222 32.31 -22.84 15.40
C GLN A 222 31.80 -23.97 14.50
N THR A 223 32.08 -25.23 14.84
CA THR A 223 31.61 -26.39 14.08
C THR A 223 30.27 -26.89 14.61
N ALA A 224 29.38 -27.26 13.71
CA ALA A 224 28.10 -27.89 14.04
C ALA A 224 27.78 -29.02 13.06
N THR A 225 27.14 -30.09 13.54
CA THR A 225 26.71 -31.21 12.70
C THR A 225 25.26 -31.01 12.27
N LEU A 226 24.97 -31.17 10.98
CA LEU A 226 23.62 -31.10 10.43
C LEU A 226 23.06 -32.51 10.21
N ALA A 227 21.77 -32.71 10.44
CA ALA A 227 21.09 -33.97 10.12
C ALA A 227 21.03 -34.24 8.60
N SER A 228 21.05 -33.18 7.80
CA SER A 228 21.14 -33.21 6.34
C SER A 228 21.80 -31.92 5.86
N ILE A 229 22.69 -32.04 4.87
CA ILE A 229 23.33 -30.91 4.18
C ILE A 229 22.70 -30.64 2.79
N THR A 230 21.63 -31.35 2.43
CA THR A 230 20.95 -31.14 1.14
C THR A 230 20.42 -29.72 1.06
N GLY A 231 20.83 -28.98 0.01
CA GLY A 231 20.43 -27.59 -0.19
C GLY A 231 21.16 -26.58 0.69
N ILE A 232 22.13 -27.01 1.51
CA ILE A 232 22.98 -26.12 2.31
C ILE A 232 24.16 -25.65 1.45
N ALA A 233 24.46 -24.35 1.51
CA ALA A 233 25.57 -23.75 0.79
C ALA A 233 26.39 -22.82 1.69
N ILE A 234 27.66 -22.63 1.33
CA ILE A 234 28.54 -21.64 1.97
C ILE A 234 27.91 -20.25 1.80
N GLY A 235 28.01 -19.43 2.84
CA GLY A 235 27.42 -18.09 2.89
C GLY A 235 25.96 -18.05 3.33
N MET A 236 25.27 -19.19 3.45
CA MET A 236 23.94 -19.19 4.07
C MET A 236 24.03 -18.76 5.54
N TYR A 237 23.11 -17.90 5.95
CA TYR A 237 22.90 -17.54 7.35
C TYR A 237 22.30 -18.70 8.12
N VAL A 238 22.73 -18.86 9.36
CA VAL A 238 22.29 -19.91 10.28
C VAL A 238 21.42 -19.30 11.36
N LEU A 239 20.14 -19.68 11.38
CA LEU A 239 19.17 -19.25 12.39
C LEU A 239 18.77 -20.44 13.26
N ALA A 240 19.30 -20.51 14.47
CA ALA A 240 18.88 -21.47 15.47
C ALA A 240 19.10 -20.94 16.89
N SER A 241 18.41 -21.54 17.86
CA SER A 241 18.67 -21.25 19.28
C SER A 241 20.11 -21.61 19.64
N GLY A 242 20.80 -20.75 20.39
CA GLY A 242 22.20 -20.94 20.76
C GLY A 242 23.22 -20.56 19.68
N ILE A 243 22.79 -19.91 18.59
CA ILE A 243 23.67 -19.39 17.54
C ILE A 243 23.54 -17.85 17.51
N PRO A 244 24.66 -17.10 17.57
CA PRO A 244 24.61 -15.64 17.47
C PRO A 244 23.92 -15.14 16.19
N ALA A 245 23.19 -14.04 16.28
CA ALA A 245 22.56 -13.43 15.11
C ALA A 245 23.59 -12.99 14.07
N GLY A 246 23.28 -13.17 12.78
CA GLY A 246 24.20 -12.85 11.67
C GLY A 246 25.29 -13.90 11.41
N THR A 247 25.27 -15.02 12.14
CA THR A 247 26.17 -16.15 11.85
C THR A 247 25.88 -16.73 10.47
N TYR A 248 26.93 -17.01 9.70
CA TYR A 248 26.84 -17.61 8.37
C TYR A 248 27.84 -18.77 8.22
N ILE A 249 27.58 -19.65 7.25
CA ILE A 249 28.43 -20.80 6.96
C ILE A 249 29.69 -20.35 6.22
N THR A 250 30.86 -20.73 6.72
CA THR A 250 32.17 -20.47 6.10
C THR A 250 32.76 -21.71 5.41
N ASP A 251 32.36 -22.90 5.87
CA ASP A 251 32.79 -24.16 5.28
C ASP A 251 31.79 -25.29 5.48
N ILE A 252 31.84 -26.30 4.61
CA ILE A 252 30.98 -27.49 4.65
C ILE A 252 31.84 -28.72 4.40
N ASN A 253 31.96 -29.58 5.40
CA ASN A 253 32.46 -30.95 5.22
C ASN A 253 31.30 -31.85 4.79
N THR A 254 31.28 -32.19 3.50
CA THR A 254 30.22 -32.99 2.90
C THR A 254 30.27 -34.47 3.28
N THR A 255 31.42 -34.97 3.75
CA THR A 255 31.59 -36.36 4.19
C THR A 255 30.99 -36.59 5.57
N THR A 256 31.13 -35.62 6.48
CA THR A 256 30.67 -35.76 7.88
C THR A 256 29.43 -34.94 8.20
N SER A 257 28.83 -34.26 7.22
CA SER A 257 27.72 -33.32 7.40
C SER A 257 28.00 -32.25 8.48
N VAL A 258 29.25 -31.79 8.56
CA VAL A 258 29.68 -30.76 9.52
C VAL A 258 29.84 -29.44 8.78
N ILE A 259 29.26 -28.38 9.33
CA ILE A 259 29.49 -27.01 8.87
C ILE A 259 30.45 -26.29 9.82
N THR A 260 31.21 -25.34 9.27
CA THR A 260 31.92 -24.32 10.05
C THR A 260 31.16 -23.01 9.92
N MET A 261 30.90 -22.37 11.06
CA MET A 261 30.15 -21.13 11.20
C MET A 261 31.11 -19.95 11.44
N SER A 262 30.70 -18.73 11.07
CA SER A 262 31.47 -17.51 11.29
C SER A 262 31.58 -17.07 12.75
N ALA A 263 30.75 -17.64 13.63
CA ALA A 263 30.75 -17.39 15.06
C ALA A 263 30.52 -18.69 15.83
N ALA A 264 31.07 -18.76 17.05
CA ALA A 264 30.90 -19.91 17.92
C ALA A 264 29.47 -20.01 18.45
N ALA A 265 28.94 -21.23 18.55
CA ALA A 265 27.69 -21.49 19.25
C ALA A 265 27.82 -21.13 20.74
N THR A 266 26.76 -20.60 21.34
CA THR A 266 26.71 -20.18 22.75
C THR A 266 26.07 -21.23 23.65
N ALA A 267 25.68 -22.38 23.11
CA ALA A 267 25.06 -23.48 23.83
C ALA A 267 25.40 -24.82 23.17
N THR A 268 25.30 -25.89 23.96
CA THR A 268 25.33 -27.27 23.46
C THR A 268 23.90 -27.76 23.35
N ALA A 269 23.39 -27.97 22.15
CA ALA A 269 22.04 -28.45 21.92
C ALA A 269 21.85 -29.02 20.51
N THR A 270 20.84 -29.89 20.35
CA THR A 270 20.27 -30.26 19.04
C THR A 270 18.92 -29.57 18.88
N VAL A 271 18.80 -28.71 17.88
CA VAL A 271 17.60 -27.90 17.64
C VAL A 271 17.27 -27.85 16.14
N SER A 272 16.04 -27.47 15.79
CA SER A 272 15.69 -27.15 14.41
C SER A 272 16.35 -25.82 14.01
N GLY A 273 17.13 -25.86 12.92
CA GLY A 273 17.80 -24.69 12.35
C GLY A 273 17.19 -24.31 10.99
N ARG A 274 17.15 -23.01 10.72
CA ARG A 274 16.81 -22.42 9.43
C ARG A 274 18.07 -21.90 8.74
N PHE A 275 18.24 -22.24 7.47
CA PHE A 275 19.38 -21.85 6.65
C PHE A 275 18.89 -21.10 5.42
N ALA A 276 19.33 -19.86 5.26
CA ALA A 276 18.82 -18.98 4.20
C ALA A 276 19.90 -18.05 3.64
N VAL A 277 19.69 -17.55 2.43
CA VAL A 277 20.60 -16.57 1.79
C VAL A 277 20.48 -15.16 2.37
N MET A 278 19.54 -14.95 3.29
CA MET A 278 19.27 -13.70 4.00
C MET A 278 19.20 -13.94 5.50
N THR A 279 19.46 -12.89 6.29
CA THR A 279 19.62 -13.00 7.74
C THR A 279 18.42 -13.59 8.46
N ASP A 280 17.20 -13.31 7.98
CA ASP A 280 15.96 -14.01 8.36
C ASP A 280 14.86 -13.79 7.30
N PRO A 281 14.55 -14.77 6.43
CA PRO A 281 13.53 -14.59 5.40
C PRO A 281 12.11 -14.41 5.97
N ALA A 282 11.88 -14.79 7.23
CA ALA A 282 10.59 -14.65 7.90
C ALA A 282 10.36 -13.26 8.49
N VAL A 283 11.32 -12.33 8.40
CA VAL A 283 11.21 -10.98 8.97
C VAL A 283 11.38 -9.92 7.88
N THR A 284 10.45 -8.96 7.85
CA THR A 284 10.56 -7.80 6.96
C THR A 284 11.77 -6.95 7.35
N GLY A 285 12.57 -6.54 6.37
CA GLY A 285 13.78 -5.75 6.59
C GLY A 285 15.05 -6.58 6.72
N ALA A 286 14.94 -7.91 6.72
CA ALA A 286 16.11 -8.78 6.59
C ALA A 286 16.85 -8.51 5.28
N THR A 287 18.17 -8.49 5.37
CA THR A 287 19.05 -8.30 4.22
C THR A 287 19.87 -9.55 3.99
N GLY A 288 20.26 -9.79 2.75
CA GLY A 288 21.06 -10.94 2.36
C GLY A 288 21.82 -10.68 1.08
N GLY A 289 22.66 -11.65 0.73
CA GLY A 289 23.51 -11.60 -0.45
C GLY A 289 24.67 -10.62 -0.35
N SER A 290 25.63 -10.82 -1.25
CA SER A 290 26.78 -9.95 -1.46
C SER A 290 26.86 -9.61 -2.95
N ILE A 291 27.27 -8.39 -3.29
CA ILE A 291 27.55 -8.00 -4.68
C ILE A 291 28.84 -8.65 -5.21
N THR A 292 29.69 -9.16 -4.31
CA THR A 292 30.97 -9.79 -4.61
C THR A 292 31.08 -11.13 -3.90
N HIS A 293 31.44 -12.18 -4.64
CA HIS A 293 31.80 -13.49 -4.10
C HIS A 293 33.15 -13.92 -4.68
N VAL A 294 34.12 -14.24 -3.82
CA VAL A 294 35.39 -14.82 -4.26
C VAL A 294 35.19 -16.33 -4.32
N GLN A 295 35.25 -16.91 -5.52
CA GLN A 295 35.20 -18.36 -5.67
C GLN A 295 36.44 -18.98 -5.04
N LEU A 296 36.23 -19.84 -4.05
CA LEU A 296 37.30 -20.62 -3.43
C LEU A 296 37.60 -21.85 -4.29
N LEU A 297 38.84 -22.39 -4.24
CA LEU A 297 39.19 -23.61 -5.00
C LEU A 297 38.22 -24.76 -4.75
N LYS A 298 37.75 -24.92 -3.51
CA LYS A 298 36.76 -25.94 -3.10
C LYS A 298 35.37 -25.77 -3.74
N GLU A 299 35.06 -24.59 -4.31
CA GLU A 299 33.80 -24.31 -4.99
C GLU A 299 33.92 -24.52 -6.51
N ILE A 300 35.14 -24.66 -7.03
CA ILE A 300 35.38 -24.97 -8.43
C ILE A 300 35.28 -26.49 -8.59
N ALA A 301 34.37 -26.94 -9.46
CA ALA A 301 34.27 -28.36 -9.78
C ALA A 301 35.62 -28.88 -10.29
N SER A 302 35.99 -30.10 -9.90
CA SER A 302 37.16 -30.77 -10.47
C SER A 302 37.02 -30.76 -12.00
N HIS A 303 38.00 -30.15 -12.65
CA HIS A 303 38.07 -30.05 -14.09
C HIS A 303 39.52 -30.29 -14.51
N TYR A 304 39.68 -30.71 -15.74
CA TYR A 304 40.98 -31.03 -16.32
C TYR A 304 41.37 -29.93 -17.30
N HIS A 305 42.62 -29.49 -17.21
CA HIS A 305 43.23 -28.66 -18.24
C HIS A 305 44.05 -29.55 -19.18
N ASN A 306 43.74 -29.51 -20.47
CA ASN A 306 44.59 -30.13 -21.48
C ASN A 306 45.80 -29.21 -21.71
N VAL A 307 46.95 -29.56 -21.15
CA VAL A 307 48.22 -28.88 -21.46
C VAL A 307 48.87 -29.61 -22.63
N TYR A 308 48.91 -28.98 -23.79
CA TYR A 308 49.65 -29.49 -24.95
C TYR A 308 51.09 -28.99 -24.89
N LEU A 309 52.03 -29.89 -24.57
CA LEU A 309 53.45 -29.68 -24.86
C LEU A 309 53.74 -30.32 -26.23
N ASN A 310 53.93 -29.48 -27.26
CA ASN A 310 54.46 -29.96 -28.53
C ASN A 310 55.98 -30.10 -28.40
N ASP A 311 56.48 -31.31 -28.13
CA ASP A 311 57.84 -31.66 -28.56
C ASP A 311 57.77 -32.27 -29.98
N PRO A 312 58.75 -32.00 -30.87
CA PRO A 312 58.79 -32.67 -32.17
C PRO A 312 59.20 -34.14 -31.99
N GLY A 313 58.23 -35.05 -31.87
CA GLY A 313 58.52 -36.49 -31.90
C GLY A 313 57.44 -37.41 -31.34
N HIS A 314 56.72 -37.00 -30.29
CA HIS A 314 55.60 -37.77 -29.74
C HIS A 314 54.68 -36.88 -28.87
N ALA A 315 53.50 -37.37 -28.53
CA ALA A 315 52.57 -36.68 -27.64
C ALA A 315 52.57 -37.32 -26.25
N HIS A 316 52.61 -36.52 -25.20
CA HIS A 316 52.33 -36.96 -23.84
C HIS A 316 50.96 -36.47 -23.39
N THR A 317 50.19 -37.33 -22.73
CA THR A 317 48.94 -36.94 -22.04
C THR A 317 49.21 -36.92 -20.54
N PHE A 318 49.19 -35.74 -19.92
CA PHE A 318 49.24 -35.61 -18.47
C PHE A 318 47.86 -35.19 -17.95
N THR A 319 47.31 -35.98 -17.03
CA THR A 319 46.08 -35.65 -16.32
C THR A 319 46.46 -34.91 -15.04
N TYR A 320 46.32 -33.59 -15.02
CA TYR A 320 46.47 -32.80 -13.78
C TYR A 320 45.08 -32.63 -13.14
N ASN A 321 44.91 -33.11 -11.91
CA ASN A 321 43.72 -32.86 -11.10
C ASN A 321 43.94 -31.57 -10.31
N GLY A 322 43.18 -30.52 -10.61
CA GLY A 322 43.28 -29.23 -9.89
C GLY A 322 42.80 -29.25 -8.44
N ALA A 323 42.54 -30.43 -7.85
CA ALA A 323 42.04 -30.59 -6.49
C ALA A 323 43.13 -30.89 -5.43
N ASP A 324 44.38 -31.13 -5.81
CA ASP A 324 45.47 -31.46 -4.88
C ASP A 324 46.42 -30.25 -4.67
N THR A 325 46.04 -29.31 -3.81
CA THR A 325 46.90 -28.56 -2.86
C THR A 325 46.05 -27.76 -1.89
#